data_AF-A0AB37Z5F1-F1
#
_entry.id   AF-A0AB37Z5F1-F1
#
_cell.length_a   1.000
_cell.length_b   1.000
_cell.length_c   1.000
_cell.angle_alpha   90.00
_cell.angle_beta   90.00
_cell.angle_gamma   90.00
#
_symmetry.space_group_name_H-M   'P 1'
#
loop_
_entity.id
_entity.type
_entity.pdbx_description
1 polymer ?
#
loop_
_entity_poly.entity_id
_entity_poly.type
_entity_poly.pdbx_seq_one_letter_code
_entity_poly.pdbx_strand_id
1 'polypeptide(L)'
;MPRTLIRKDPSSFKTLQLFVEASPEGLVYQSLGMPLNFAQMLEKRKPVTVADSQRFAVELANLGVSVRLTLSWQGREYWILVRQRRADRGDVVLKLISGYVPAHELNLPLLTAIQEVAEECLLETPEGWLSGRFGDTWLPTPYQSSLRYRETAHFSLSPLSGAARPVQCGNLKLLERPRAYVHLPTASLQLVYDLRLDLPKETRQLSLLHVDEHLEDGQLIARLNRARPDLFLIPLDQGRPTAELLTLKQGQLSPASTRGLWLAESFAPQEGWLVREERIRWKDWMAQTQKSPT
;
A
#
# COMPACT_ATOMS: atom_id res chain seq x y z
N MET A 1 -4.21 -25.85 -0.09
CA MET A 1 -3.66 -25.45 1.23
C MET A 1 -2.76 -24.25 1.04
N PRO A 2 -2.65 -23.33 2.03
CA PRO A 2 -1.67 -22.24 2.00
C PRO A 2 -0.25 -22.80 1.87
N ARG A 3 0.59 -22.17 1.05
CA ARG A 3 2.01 -22.51 0.88
C ARG A 3 2.87 -21.43 1.52
N THR A 4 3.75 -21.82 2.44
CA THR A 4 4.79 -20.92 2.96
C THR A 4 5.81 -20.62 1.86
N LEU A 5 6.11 -19.33 1.65
CA LEU A 5 7.06 -18.86 0.65
C LEU A 5 8.43 -18.55 1.25
N ILE A 6 8.45 -17.86 2.40
CA ILE A 6 9.67 -17.47 3.12
C ILE A 6 9.38 -17.32 4.62
N ARG A 7 10.44 -17.39 5.43
CA ARG A 7 10.46 -17.03 6.85
C ARG A 7 11.50 -15.93 7.07
N LYS A 8 11.11 -14.82 7.68
CA LYS A 8 11.98 -13.67 7.98
C LYS A 8 12.08 -13.48 9.50
N ASP A 9 13.23 -12.99 9.97
CA ASP A 9 13.38 -12.58 11.37
C ASP A 9 12.77 -11.17 11.54
N PRO A 10 11.70 -10.99 12.34
CA PRO A 10 11.06 -9.69 12.55
C PRO A 10 11.99 -8.64 13.17
N SER A 11 13.08 -9.05 13.83
CA SER A 11 14.04 -8.13 14.44
C SER A 11 14.91 -7.39 13.42
N SER A 12 14.97 -7.89 12.17
CA SER A 12 15.69 -7.27 11.05
C SER A 12 15.07 -5.95 10.60
N PHE A 13 13.75 -5.79 10.78
CA PHE A 13 13.08 -4.55 10.48
C PHE A 13 13.40 -3.48 11.54
N LYS A 14 13.87 -2.31 11.07
CA LYS A 14 14.09 -1.12 11.89
C LYS A 14 13.50 0.10 11.19
N THR A 15 12.78 0.93 11.93
CA THR A 15 12.28 2.24 11.46
C THR A 15 12.68 3.35 12.45
N LEU A 16 12.34 4.61 12.17
CA LEU A 16 12.60 5.73 13.08
C LEU A 16 11.31 6.52 13.33
N GLN A 17 11.25 7.14 14.50
CA GLN A 17 10.29 8.21 14.76
C GLN A 17 10.59 9.40 13.85
N LEU A 18 9.60 10.26 13.66
CA LEU A 18 9.71 11.43 12.81
C LEU A 18 9.36 12.69 13.59
N PHE A 19 10.03 13.79 13.27
CA PHE A 19 9.50 15.12 13.48
C PHE A 19 8.87 15.58 12.18
N VAL A 20 7.63 16.05 12.22
CA VAL A 20 6.90 16.53 11.04
C VAL A 20 6.50 17.98 11.24
N GLU A 21 6.80 18.82 10.26
CA GLU A 21 6.35 20.20 10.16
C GLU A 21 5.48 20.35 8.91
N ALA A 22 4.27 20.85 9.10
CA ALA A 22 3.28 21.04 8.06
C ALA A 22 2.92 22.51 7.90
N SER A 23 2.71 22.93 6.64
CA SER A 23 2.13 24.22 6.27
C SER A 23 1.08 24.03 5.16
N PRO A 24 0.29 25.06 4.82
CA PRO A 24 -0.60 25.01 3.65
C PRO A 24 0.13 24.62 2.36
N GLU A 25 1.39 25.03 2.22
CA GLU A 25 2.20 24.87 1.01
C GLU A 25 2.91 23.51 0.91
N GLY A 26 3.23 22.85 2.03
CA GLY A 26 4.01 21.61 2.01
C GLY A 26 4.16 20.94 3.37
N LEU A 27 4.81 19.78 3.38
CA LEU A 27 5.11 19.02 4.58
C LEU A 27 6.57 18.57 4.55
N VAL A 28 7.28 18.79 5.64
CA VAL A 28 8.67 18.35 5.84
C VAL A 28 8.70 17.36 6.99
N TYR A 29 9.46 16.26 6.84
CA TYR A 29 9.76 15.36 7.93
C TYR A 29 11.26 15.12 8.07
N GLN A 30 11.69 14.81 9.29
CA GLN A 30 13.05 14.43 9.64
C GLN A 30 13.01 13.26 10.63
N SER A 31 14.02 12.40 10.60
CA SER A 31 14.11 11.30 11.55
C SER A 31 14.48 11.78 12.95
N LEU A 32 13.99 11.07 13.97
CA LEU A 32 14.26 11.33 15.38
C LEU A 32 14.75 10.08 16.11
N GLY A 33 15.76 10.27 16.96
CA GLY A 33 16.20 9.28 17.94
C GLY A 33 16.84 8.04 17.33
N MET A 34 16.74 6.92 18.07
CA MET A 34 17.35 5.64 17.72
C MET A 34 16.40 4.75 16.93
N PRO A 35 16.89 3.88 16.03
CA PRO A 35 16.04 2.96 15.29
C PRO A 35 15.22 2.04 16.20
N LEU A 36 13.93 1.93 15.91
CA LEU A 36 12.95 1.11 16.62
C LEU A 36 12.73 -0.20 15.86
N ASN A 37 12.66 -1.32 16.59
CA ASN A 37 12.10 -2.55 16.04
C ASN A 37 10.56 -2.47 15.92
N PHE A 38 9.95 -3.50 15.34
CA PHE A 38 8.50 -3.52 15.14
C PHE A 38 7.68 -3.36 16.43
N ALA A 39 8.05 -4.07 17.51
CA ALA A 39 7.35 -4.00 18.79
C ALA A 39 7.45 -2.60 19.42
N GLN A 40 8.65 -2.01 19.45
CA GLN A 40 8.89 -0.66 19.96
C GLN A 40 8.13 0.40 19.16
N MET A 41 8.07 0.24 17.83
CA MET A 41 7.29 1.12 16.97
C MET A 41 5.80 1.04 17.30
N LEU A 42 5.24 -0.17 17.49
CA LEU A 42 3.84 -0.34 17.88
C LEU A 42 3.52 0.31 19.24
N GLU A 43 4.41 0.21 20.22
CA GLU A 43 4.25 0.88 21.52
C GLU A 43 4.21 2.41 21.42
N LYS A 44 4.86 2.98 20.40
CA LYS A 44 4.88 4.43 20.12
C LYS A 44 3.67 4.90 19.33
N ARG A 45 2.95 4.01 18.63
CA ARG A 45 1.73 4.35 17.86
C ARG A 45 0.55 4.62 18.79
N LYS A 46 0.52 5.81 19.36
CA LYS A 46 -0.55 6.30 20.24
C LYS A 46 -1.26 7.50 19.61
N PRO A 47 -2.54 7.75 19.93
CA PRO A 47 -3.24 8.91 19.41
C PRO A 47 -2.53 10.22 19.73
N VAL A 48 -2.46 11.12 18.75
CA VAL A 48 -1.95 12.49 18.90
C VAL A 48 -3.04 13.49 18.57
N THR A 49 -2.97 14.67 19.20
CA THR A 49 -3.91 15.77 18.95
C THR A 49 -3.18 16.89 18.21
N VAL A 50 -3.80 17.35 17.12
CA VAL A 50 -3.33 18.49 16.32
C VAL A 50 -4.53 19.42 16.12
N ALA A 51 -4.36 20.69 16.48
CA ALA A 51 -5.42 21.69 16.46
C ALA A 51 -5.70 22.23 15.05
N ASP A 52 -4.66 22.63 14.32
CA ASP A 52 -4.75 23.16 12.97
C ASP A 52 -4.36 22.07 11.96
N SER A 53 -5.28 21.71 11.05
CA SER A 53 -5.07 20.65 10.05
C SER A 53 -4.12 21.03 8.91
N GLN A 54 -3.76 22.31 8.79
CA GLN A 54 -2.90 22.86 7.76
C GLN A 54 -1.52 23.28 8.28
N ARG A 55 -1.40 23.65 9.56
CA ARG A 55 -0.15 24.14 10.15
C ARG A 55 0.13 23.53 11.53
N PHE A 56 1.15 22.70 11.63
CA PHE A 56 1.54 22.07 12.90
C PHE A 56 2.97 21.55 12.87
N ALA A 57 3.49 21.28 14.06
CA ALA A 57 4.72 20.52 14.27
C ALA A 57 4.44 19.40 15.27
N VAL A 58 4.81 18.15 14.95
CA VAL A 58 4.45 16.98 15.78
C VAL A 58 5.47 15.85 15.63
N GLU A 59 5.70 15.13 16.72
CA GLU A 59 6.44 13.87 16.71
C GLU A 59 5.53 12.70 16.35
N LEU A 60 5.97 11.84 15.45
CA LEU A 60 5.24 10.69 14.95
C LEU A 60 6.06 9.40 15.14
N ALA A 61 5.38 8.29 15.34
CA ALA A 61 5.95 6.98 15.63
C ALA A 61 6.75 6.40 14.45
N ASN A 62 6.30 6.64 13.21
CA ASN A 62 6.87 6.04 12.00
C ASN A 62 6.44 6.74 10.71
N LEU A 63 7.15 6.40 9.62
CA LEU A 63 6.72 6.63 8.23
C LEU A 63 6.10 5.34 7.66
N GLY A 64 4.93 5.46 7.04
CA GLY A 64 4.30 4.41 6.25
C GLY A 64 4.15 4.82 4.79
N VAL A 65 4.14 3.84 3.91
CA VAL A 65 3.90 4.02 2.48
C VAL A 65 2.76 3.13 2.02
N SER A 66 2.01 3.60 1.04
CA SER A 66 0.95 2.87 0.37
C SER A 66 0.99 3.15 -1.13
N VAL A 67 0.50 2.20 -1.92
CA VAL A 67 0.41 2.33 -3.38
C VAL A 67 -1.04 2.22 -3.82
N ARG A 68 -1.55 3.30 -4.42
CA ARG A 68 -2.76 3.22 -5.25
C ARG A 68 -2.33 2.71 -6.61
N LEU A 69 -2.59 1.42 -6.85
CA LEU A 69 -2.10 0.71 -8.02
C LEU A 69 -3.23 0.54 -9.04
N THR A 70 -3.07 1.14 -10.22
CA THR A 70 -4.03 1.07 -11.32
C THR A 70 -3.59 0.03 -12.35
N LEU A 71 -4.36 -1.05 -12.49
CA LEU A 71 -4.15 -2.13 -13.45
C LEU A 71 -5.03 -1.93 -14.69
N SER A 72 -4.45 -2.03 -15.88
CA SER A 72 -5.20 -2.20 -17.13
C SER A 72 -5.37 -3.68 -17.48
N TRP A 73 -6.60 -4.18 -17.49
CA TRP A 73 -6.92 -5.57 -17.83
C TRP A 73 -8.21 -5.66 -18.68
N GLN A 74 -8.15 -6.39 -19.80
CA GLN A 74 -9.29 -6.61 -20.70
C GLN A 74 -10.03 -5.31 -21.10
N GLY A 75 -9.28 -4.23 -21.38
CA GLY A 75 -9.83 -2.95 -21.84
C GLY A 75 -10.50 -2.11 -20.75
N ARG A 76 -10.31 -2.45 -19.47
CA ARG A 76 -10.79 -1.68 -18.32
C ARG A 76 -9.66 -1.43 -17.33
N GLU A 77 -9.80 -0.36 -16.55
CA GLU A 77 -8.87 -0.04 -15.47
C GLU A 77 -9.46 -0.45 -14.11
N TYR A 78 -8.58 -0.83 -13.19
CA TYR A 78 -8.95 -1.28 -11.85
C TYR A 78 -7.97 -0.75 -10.82
N TRP A 79 -8.47 -0.33 -9.65
CA TRP A 79 -7.62 -0.24 -8.46
C TRP A 79 -7.44 -1.60 -7.81
N ILE A 80 -6.20 -1.91 -7.43
CA ILE A 80 -5.85 -3.11 -6.66
C ILE A 80 -5.90 -2.81 -5.17
N LEU A 81 -6.63 -3.64 -4.43
CA LEU A 81 -6.69 -3.62 -2.97
C LEU A 81 -6.35 -5.00 -2.42
N VAL A 82 -5.83 -5.05 -1.21
CA VAL A 82 -5.53 -6.29 -0.49
C VAL A 82 -6.29 -6.34 0.83
N ARG A 83 -6.67 -7.54 1.28
CA ARG A 83 -7.31 -7.73 2.57
C ARG A 83 -6.26 -7.78 3.67
N GLN A 84 -6.49 -7.01 4.73
CA GLN A 84 -5.71 -7.07 5.95
C GLN A 84 -6.59 -7.51 7.13
N ARG A 85 -6.07 -8.40 7.96
CA ARG A 85 -6.62 -8.74 9.28
C ARG A 85 -5.78 -8.04 10.34
N ARG A 86 -6.36 -7.07 11.04
CA ARG A 86 -5.65 -6.27 12.05
C ARG A 86 -5.90 -6.89 13.43
N ALA A 87 -4.97 -7.75 13.86
CA ALA A 87 -5.10 -8.46 15.14
C ALA A 87 -5.14 -7.51 16.34
N ASP A 88 -4.39 -6.41 16.28
CA ASP A 88 -4.35 -5.34 17.26
C ASP A 88 -5.69 -4.61 17.43
N ARG A 89 -6.57 -4.67 16.41
CA ARG A 89 -7.88 -3.99 16.40
C ARG A 89 -9.08 -4.93 16.36
N GLY A 90 -8.83 -6.22 16.16
CA GLY A 90 -9.89 -7.24 16.04
C GLY A 90 -10.78 -7.06 14.82
N ASP A 91 -10.27 -6.49 13.72
CA ASP A 91 -11.07 -6.21 12.52
C ASP A 91 -10.41 -6.61 11.19
N VAL A 92 -11.16 -6.44 10.11
CA VAL A 92 -10.75 -6.76 8.75
C VAL A 92 -11.09 -5.58 7.84
N VAL A 93 -10.12 -5.13 7.06
CA VAL A 93 -10.27 -4.03 6.09
C VAL A 93 -9.72 -4.45 4.73
N LEU A 94 -10.15 -3.78 3.67
CA LEU A 94 -9.35 -3.70 2.45
C LEU A 94 -8.46 -2.46 2.52
N LYS A 95 -7.19 -2.63 2.18
CA LYS A 95 -6.19 -1.59 2.15
C LYS A 95 -5.54 -1.51 0.77
N LEU A 96 -4.84 -0.41 0.55
CA LEU A 96 -3.82 -0.35 -0.49
C LEU A 96 -2.65 -1.26 -0.11
N ILE A 97 -1.88 -1.70 -1.09
CA ILE A 97 -0.58 -2.34 -0.83
C ILE A 97 0.28 -1.37 -0.04
N SER A 98 0.84 -1.79 1.09
CA SER A 98 1.40 -0.84 2.05
C SER A 98 2.43 -1.46 2.98
N GLY A 99 3.48 -0.69 3.29
CA GLY A 99 4.55 -1.09 4.18
C GLY A 99 5.01 0.02 5.12
N TYR A 100 5.84 -0.35 6.10
CA TYR A 100 6.54 0.61 6.93
C TYR A 100 7.89 0.93 6.30
N VAL A 101 8.27 2.21 6.26
CA VAL A 101 9.55 2.59 5.67
C VAL A 101 10.69 2.26 6.65
N PRO A 102 11.69 1.47 6.23
CA PRO A 102 12.82 1.17 7.08
C PRO A 102 13.72 2.40 7.24
N ALA A 103 14.48 2.44 8.34
CA ALA A 103 15.29 3.59 8.73
C ALA A 103 16.27 4.05 7.64
N HIS A 104 16.82 3.11 6.87
CA HIS A 104 17.79 3.38 5.81
C HIS A 104 17.16 3.82 4.47
N GLU A 105 15.83 3.76 4.33
CA GLU A 105 15.10 4.19 3.13
C GLU A 105 14.23 5.44 3.39
N LEU A 106 14.36 6.09 4.55
CA LEU A 106 13.51 7.24 4.89
C LEU A 106 13.63 8.42 3.92
N ASN A 107 14.75 8.57 3.23
CA ASN A 107 14.94 9.57 2.18
C ASN A 107 14.49 9.09 0.79
N LEU A 108 14.15 7.80 0.64
CA LEU A 108 13.69 7.19 -0.61
C LEU A 108 12.45 6.28 -0.40
N PRO A 109 11.34 6.78 0.19
CA PRO A 109 10.16 5.97 0.48
C PRO A 109 9.48 5.35 -0.75
N LEU A 110 9.71 5.89 -1.96
CA LEU A 110 9.24 5.29 -3.21
C LEU A 110 9.83 3.88 -3.40
N LEU A 111 11.08 3.65 -2.99
CA LEU A 111 11.72 2.35 -3.09
C LEU A 111 10.98 1.31 -2.24
N THR A 112 10.66 1.63 -0.99
CA THR A 112 9.82 0.76 -0.15
C THR A 112 8.49 0.50 -0.84
N ALA A 113 7.82 1.53 -1.35
CA ALA A 113 6.51 1.41 -1.98
C ALA A 113 6.50 0.44 -3.18
N ILE A 114 7.50 0.48 -4.06
CA ILE A 114 7.59 -0.45 -5.21
C ILE A 114 8.04 -1.86 -4.80
N GLN A 115 8.83 -2.00 -3.73
CA GLN A 115 9.15 -3.31 -3.15
C GLN A 115 7.89 -3.98 -2.60
N GLU A 116 7.06 -3.25 -1.87
CA GLU A 116 5.78 -3.74 -1.35
C GLU A 116 4.85 -4.25 -2.47
N VAL A 117 4.84 -3.61 -3.64
CA VAL A 117 4.12 -4.14 -4.81
C VAL A 117 4.67 -5.50 -5.25
N ALA A 118 5.99 -5.68 -5.26
CA ALA A 118 6.61 -6.96 -5.64
C ALA A 118 6.45 -8.06 -4.57
N GLU A 119 6.30 -7.70 -3.30
CA GLU A 119 6.06 -8.63 -2.19
C GLU A 119 4.57 -9.00 -2.08
N GLU A 120 3.67 -8.02 -1.99
CA GLU A 120 2.25 -8.25 -1.68
C GLU A 120 1.41 -8.57 -2.94
N CYS A 121 1.78 -8.11 -4.14
CA CYS A 121 0.98 -8.28 -5.37
C CYS A 121 1.62 -9.28 -6.34
N LEU A 122 1.21 -10.55 -6.26
CA LEU A 122 1.73 -11.58 -7.14
C LEU A 122 0.84 -11.81 -8.38
N LEU A 123 1.49 -11.85 -9.54
CA LEU A 123 0.87 -12.02 -10.84
C LEU A 123 1.23 -13.39 -11.43
N GLU A 124 0.28 -14.32 -11.38
CA GLU A 124 0.45 -15.69 -11.88
C GLU A 124 -0.11 -15.83 -13.31
N THR A 125 0.70 -16.34 -14.24
CA THR A 125 0.29 -16.76 -15.59
C THR A 125 0.50 -18.28 -15.75
N PRO A 126 -0.04 -18.91 -16.80
CA PRO A 126 0.19 -20.34 -17.06
C PRO A 126 1.67 -20.73 -17.16
N GLU A 127 2.51 -19.81 -17.62
CA GLU A 127 3.95 -20.03 -17.85
C GLU A 127 4.81 -19.73 -16.60
N GLY A 128 4.24 -19.11 -15.56
CA GLY A 128 4.95 -18.76 -14.34
C GLY A 128 4.55 -17.40 -13.78
N TRP A 129 5.37 -16.89 -12.88
CA TRP A 129 5.12 -15.62 -12.19
C TRP A 129 5.78 -14.46 -12.92
N LEU A 130 5.10 -13.33 -13.04
CA LEU A 130 5.72 -12.12 -13.58
C LEU A 130 6.59 -11.46 -12.52
N SER A 131 7.84 -11.17 -12.88
CA SER A 131 8.66 -10.18 -12.17
C SER A 131 8.24 -8.77 -12.59
N GLY A 132 8.71 -7.77 -11.86
CA GLY A 132 8.34 -6.37 -12.10
C GLY A 132 9.53 -5.49 -12.42
N ARG A 133 9.28 -4.38 -13.12
CA ARG A 133 10.21 -3.26 -13.26
C ARG A 133 9.55 -1.95 -12.86
N PHE A 134 10.32 -0.99 -12.37
CA PHE A 134 9.93 0.40 -12.27
C PHE A 134 10.87 1.23 -13.15
N GLY A 135 10.33 1.83 -14.22
CA GLY A 135 11.16 2.34 -15.31
C GLY A 135 12.10 1.26 -15.83
N ASP A 136 13.41 1.52 -15.79
CA ASP A 136 14.43 0.55 -16.22
C ASP A 136 14.96 -0.35 -15.10
N THR A 137 14.53 -0.17 -13.86
CA THR A 137 15.06 -0.91 -12.70
C THR A 137 14.21 -2.14 -12.41
N TRP A 138 14.86 -3.30 -12.26
CA TRP A 138 14.19 -4.52 -11.81
C TRP A 138 13.77 -4.41 -10.34
N LEU A 139 12.52 -4.78 -10.07
CA LEU A 139 12.03 -4.97 -8.71
C LEU A 139 12.58 -6.28 -8.13
N PRO A 140 12.68 -6.41 -6.80
CA PRO A 140 13.09 -7.66 -6.18
C PRO A 140 12.11 -8.80 -6.54
N THR A 141 12.65 -10.03 -6.56
CA THR A 141 11.89 -11.28 -6.68
C THR A 141 11.91 -11.99 -5.33
N PRO A 142 11.16 -11.51 -4.32
CA PRO A 142 11.29 -11.91 -2.91
C PRO A 142 11.10 -13.42 -2.68
N TYR A 143 10.40 -14.09 -3.59
CA TYR A 143 10.06 -15.51 -3.50
C TYR A 143 10.74 -16.36 -4.58
N GLN A 144 11.85 -15.93 -5.18
CA GLN A 144 12.52 -16.64 -6.28
C GLN A 144 12.91 -18.09 -5.91
N SER A 145 13.20 -18.36 -4.63
CA SER A 145 13.48 -19.71 -4.13
C SER A 145 12.26 -20.64 -4.13
N SER A 146 11.04 -20.07 -4.12
CA SER A 146 9.78 -20.80 -3.98
C SER A 146 8.90 -20.73 -5.25
N LEU A 147 9.04 -19.67 -6.04
CA LEU A 147 8.22 -19.36 -7.21
C LEU A 147 9.08 -19.28 -8.46
N ARG A 148 8.60 -19.89 -9.54
CA ARG A 148 9.26 -19.84 -10.86
C ARG A 148 8.86 -18.56 -11.59
N TYR A 149 9.69 -17.53 -11.47
CA TYR A 149 9.51 -16.30 -12.25
C TYR A 149 9.87 -16.52 -13.72
N ARG A 150 9.14 -15.83 -14.60
CA ARG A 150 9.42 -15.81 -16.04
C ARG A 150 10.64 -14.93 -16.31
N GLU A 151 11.56 -15.41 -17.14
CA GLU A 151 12.82 -14.71 -17.41
C GLU A 151 12.64 -13.51 -18.34
N THR A 152 11.72 -13.60 -19.31
CA THR A 152 11.59 -12.60 -20.38
C THR A 152 10.37 -11.69 -20.23
N ALA A 153 9.34 -12.12 -19.50
CA ALA A 153 8.09 -11.38 -19.34
C ALA A 153 7.98 -10.76 -17.95
N HIS A 154 7.65 -9.48 -17.90
CA HIS A 154 7.59 -8.70 -16.68
C HIS A 154 6.46 -7.67 -16.75
N PHE A 155 5.88 -7.33 -15.60
CA PHE A 155 5.03 -6.14 -15.52
C PHE A 155 5.88 -4.89 -15.35
N SER A 156 5.33 -3.76 -15.77
CA SER A 156 5.97 -2.45 -15.62
C SER A 156 5.16 -1.57 -14.69
N LEU A 157 5.85 -0.95 -13.74
CA LEU A 157 5.33 0.11 -12.89
C LEU A 157 5.77 1.46 -13.43
N SER A 158 4.84 2.40 -13.49
CA SER A 158 5.13 3.79 -13.81
C SER A 158 4.31 4.74 -12.93
N PRO A 159 4.79 5.96 -12.66
CA PRO A 159 4.00 6.97 -11.98
C PRO A 159 2.77 7.33 -12.81
N LEU A 160 1.60 7.36 -12.16
CA LEU A 160 0.35 7.72 -12.83
C LEU A 160 -0.03 9.19 -12.57
N SER A 161 0.07 9.61 -11.32
CA SER A 161 -0.20 11.00 -10.92
C SER A 161 0.60 11.38 -9.68
N GLY A 162 0.70 12.69 -9.42
CA GLY A 162 1.37 13.21 -8.24
C GLY A 162 0.53 14.29 -7.56
N ALA A 163 0.66 14.39 -6.24
CA ALA A 163 0.03 15.42 -5.44
C ALA A 163 0.60 16.81 -5.75
N ALA A 164 -0.24 17.84 -5.62
CA ALA A 164 0.18 19.22 -5.83
C ALA A 164 1.11 19.73 -4.71
N ARG A 165 0.85 19.31 -3.46
CA ARG A 165 1.60 19.77 -2.29
C ARG A 165 2.89 18.96 -2.14
N PRO A 166 4.07 19.60 -2.17
CA PRO A 166 5.35 18.92 -1.98
C PRO A 166 5.47 18.31 -0.59
N VAL A 167 6.18 17.18 -0.54
CA VAL A 167 6.62 16.51 0.68
C VAL A 167 8.14 16.37 0.63
N GLN A 168 8.81 16.65 1.75
CA GLN A 168 10.26 16.65 1.83
C GLN A 168 10.77 15.82 3.01
N CYS A 169 11.87 15.09 2.78
CA CYS A 169 12.71 14.54 3.84
C CYS A 169 13.86 15.52 4.09
N GLY A 170 13.78 16.33 5.15
CA GLY A 170 14.66 17.49 5.32
C GLY A 170 14.60 18.40 4.09
N ASN A 171 15.72 18.58 3.39
CA ASN A 171 15.79 19.41 2.19
C ASN A 171 15.44 18.66 0.88
N LEU A 172 15.31 17.34 0.92
CA LEU A 172 15.08 16.53 -0.28
C LEU A 172 13.58 16.42 -0.59
N LYS A 173 13.15 16.92 -1.76
CA LYS A 173 11.79 16.68 -2.27
C LYS A 173 11.63 15.21 -2.66
N LEU A 174 10.54 14.60 -2.22
CA LEU A 174 10.23 13.23 -2.57
C LEU A 174 9.85 13.11 -4.05
N LEU A 175 10.40 12.08 -4.70
CA LEU A 175 10.07 11.70 -6.08
C LEU A 175 8.61 11.30 -6.20
N GLU A 176 8.04 11.45 -7.39
CA GLU A 176 6.64 11.12 -7.73
C GLU A 176 5.55 11.79 -6.90
N ARG A 177 5.94 12.77 -6.06
CA ARG A 177 5.03 13.66 -5.32
C ARG A 177 3.89 12.88 -4.65
N PRO A 178 4.16 12.02 -3.65
CA PRO A 178 3.11 11.25 -2.99
C PRO A 178 2.09 12.16 -2.32
N ARG A 179 0.84 11.72 -2.23
CA ARG A 179 -0.13 12.30 -1.30
C ARG A 179 0.34 11.97 0.12
N ALA A 180 0.38 12.94 1.01
CA ALA A 180 0.72 12.72 2.42
C ALA A 180 -0.45 13.02 3.36
N TYR A 181 -0.49 12.30 4.48
CA TYR A 181 -1.33 12.61 5.63
C TYR A 181 -0.72 12.09 6.93
N VAL A 182 -1.04 12.77 8.03
CA VAL A 182 -0.79 12.30 9.39
C VAL A 182 -2.05 11.58 9.88
N HIS A 183 -1.89 10.31 10.18
CA HIS A 183 -2.94 9.50 10.79
C HIS A 183 -2.91 9.69 12.30
N LEU A 184 -3.83 10.51 12.82
CA LEU A 184 -3.87 10.90 14.23
C LEU A 184 -4.00 9.72 15.20
N PRO A 185 -4.84 8.70 14.95
CA PRO A 185 -5.00 7.57 15.87
C PRO A 185 -3.70 6.80 16.14
N THR A 186 -2.76 6.80 15.19
CA THR A 186 -1.53 6.01 15.32
C THR A 186 -0.26 6.84 15.34
N ALA A 187 -0.37 8.17 15.33
CA ALA A 187 0.77 9.07 15.19
C ALA A 187 1.71 8.62 14.06
N SER A 188 1.20 8.40 12.86
CA SER A 188 2.02 7.95 11.72
C SER A 188 1.92 8.94 10.56
N LEU A 189 3.04 9.25 9.93
CA LEU A 189 3.03 9.90 8.61
C LEU A 189 2.81 8.81 7.56
N GLN A 190 1.87 9.03 6.65
CA GLN A 190 1.53 8.10 5.59
C GLN A 190 1.73 8.78 4.23
N LEU A 191 2.41 8.09 3.32
CA LEU A 191 2.60 8.50 1.94
C LEU A 191 1.84 7.57 1.01
N VAL A 192 1.09 8.11 0.05
CA VAL A 192 0.37 7.34 -0.96
C VAL A 192 0.92 7.70 -2.33
N TYR A 193 1.56 6.73 -2.97
CA TYR A 193 2.04 6.81 -4.35
C TYR A 193 0.96 6.33 -5.30
N ASP A 194 0.78 7.01 -6.42
CA ASP A 194 -0.17 6.61 -7.46
C ASP A 194 0.58 6.04 -8.65
N LEU A 195 0.46 4.73 -8.84
CA LEU A 195 1.23 3.98 -9.83
C LEU A 195 0.30 3.25 -10.80
N ARG A 196 0.78 3.09 -12.03
CA ARG A 196 0.17 2.25 -13.05
C ARG A 196 0.93 0.94 -13.16
N LEU A 197 0.21 -0.17 -13.23
CA LEU A 197 0.73 -1.50 -13.53
C LEU A 197 0.30 -1.88 -14.95
N ASP A 198 1.28 -1.94 -15.85
CA ASP A 198 1.10 -2.44 -17.21
C ASP A 198 1.64 -3.86 -17.33
N LEU A 199 0.87 -4.71 -18.02
CA LEU A 199 1.19 -6.11 -18.24
C LEU A 199 1.81 -6.31 -19.63
N PRO A 200 2.61 -7.37 -19.84
CA PRO A 200 2.96 -7.83 -21.17
C PRO A 200 1.72 -8.03 -22.03
N LYS A 201 1.75 -7.65 -23.32
CA LYS A 201 0.59 -7.71 -24.23
C LYS A 201 0.04 -9.13 -24.41
N GLU A 202 0.92 -10.11 -24.32
CA GLU A 202 0.67 -11.53 -24.44
C GLU A 202 0.16 -12.19 -23.14
N THR A 203 -0.04 -11.42 -22.07
CA THR A 203 -0.55 -11.94 -20.80
C THR A 203 -1.95 -12.51 -20.97
N ARG A 204 -2.10 -13.80 -20.65
CA ARG A 204 -3.37 -14.54 -20.68
C ARG A 204 -3.58 -15.26 -19.37
N GLN A 205 -4.85 -15.54 -19.05
CA GLN A 205 -5.26 -16.30 -17.87
C GLN A 205 -4.62 -15.80 -16.55
N LEU A 206 -4.47 -14.48 -16.41
CA LEU A 206 -3.87 -13.85 -15.23
C LEU A 206 -4.64 -14.22 -13.96
N SER A 207 -3.92 -14.58 -12.90
CA SER A 207 -4.45 -14.59 -11.54
C SER A 207 -3.70 -13.57 -10.69
N LEU A 208 -4.45 -12.80 -9.90
CA LEU A 208 -3.89 -11.87 -8.93
C LEU A 208 -4.01 -12.48 -7.54
N LEU A 209 -2.89 -12.55 -6.84
CA LEU A 209 -2.78 -13.22 -5.55
C LEU A 209 -2.05 -12.31 -4.57
N HIS A 210 -2.63 -12.14 -3.39
CA HIS A 210 -2.00 -11.48 -2.27
C HIS A 210 -1.12 -12.46 -1.51
N VAL A 211 0.06 -12.01 -1.10
CA VAL A 211 0.84 -12.65 -0.05
C VAL A 211 0.82 -11.76 1.17
N ASP A 212 0.36 -12.32 2.29
CA ASP A 212 0.37 -11.64 3.58
C ASP A 212 1.47 -12.26 4.45
N GLU A 213 2.12 -11.40 5.24
CA GLU A 213 3.09 -11.82 6.25
C GLU A 213 2.41 -11.86 7.62
N HIS A 214 2.55 -13.00 8.29
CA HIS A 214 2.02 -13.17 9.64
C HIS A 214 3.13 -13.57 10.60
N LEU A 215 3.09 -13.01 11.80
CA LEU A 215 3.94 -13.46 12.90
C LEU A 215 3.41 -14.80 13.42
N GLU A 216 4.22 -15.85 13.32
CA GLU A 216 3.94 -17.18 13.84
C GLU A 216 5.22 -17.74 14.48
N ASP A 217 5.12 -18.20 15.73
CA ASP A 217 6.25 -18.71 16.52
C ASP A 217 7.47 -17.77 16.52
N GLY A 218 7.22 -16.45 16.57
CA GLY A 218 8.26 -15.42 16.59
C GLY A 218 8.94 -15.15 15.24
N GLN A 219 8.48 -15.76 14.15
CA GLN A 219 8.97 -15.54 12.79
C GLN A 219 7.90 -14.90 11.91
N LEU A 220 8.30 -14.03 11.00
CA LEU A 220 7.41 -13.53 9.94
C LEU A 220 7.33 -14.57 8.84
N ILE A 221 6.13 -15.11 8.60
CA ILE A 221 5.88 -16.14 7.59
C ILE A 221 5.01 -15.54 6.49
N ALA A 222 5.55 -15.52 5.27
CA ALA A 222 4.79 -15.17 4.08
C ALA A 222 4.07 -16.40 3.52
N ARG A 223 2.76 -16.33 3.31
CA ARG A 223 1.95 -17.45 2.79
C ARG A 223 1.16 -17.08 1.56
N LEU A 224 1.18 -17.96 0.57
CA LEU A 224 0.36 -17.88 -0.63
C LEU A 224 -0.86 -18.79 -0.53
N ASN A 225 -2.06 -18.25 -0.72
CA ASN A 225 -3.30 -19.04 -0.73
C ASN A 225 -4.11 -18.87 -2.02
N ARG A 226 -3.94 -19.79 -2.98
CA ARG A 226 -4.71 -19.78 -4.25
C ARG A 226 -6.22 -19.99 -4.11
N ALA A 227 -6.68 -20.48 -2.96
CA ALA A 227 -8.10 -20.66 -2.68
C ALA A 227 -8.74 -19.38 -2.10
N ARG A 228 -7.92 -18.48 -1.53
CA ARG A 228 -8.34 -17.18 -1.00
C ARG A 228 -7.33 -16.14 -1.47
N PRO A 229 -7.54 -15.56 -2.66
CA PRO A 229 -6.55 -14.69 -3.27
C PRO A 229 -6.29 -13.43 -2.43
N ASP A 230 -7.26 -13.01 -1.61
CA ASP A 230 -7.19 -11.84 -0.71
C ASP A 230 -6.71 -10.54 -1.39
N LEU A 231 -6.78 -10.51 -2.72
CA LEU A 231 -6.56 -9.37 -3.60
C LEU A 231 -7.86 -9.09 -4.36
N PHE A 232 -8.25 -7.83 -4.37
CA PHE A 232 -9.52 -7.35 -4.90
C PHE A 232 -9.29 -6.23 -5.91
N LEU A 233 -10.24 -6.10 -6.83
CA LEU A 233 -10.24 -5.12 -7.91
C LEU A 233 -11.48 -4.24 -7.79
N ILE A 234 -11.28 -2.92 -7.83
CA ILE A 234 -12.37 -1.94 -7.97
C ILE A 234 -12.30 -1.42 -9.41
N PRO A 235 -13.29 -1.71 -10.27
CA PRO A 235 -13.32 -1.17 -11.61
C PRO A 235 -13.35 0.36 -11.59
N LEU A 236 -12.72 0.97 -12.58
CA LEU A 236 -12.75 2.41 -12.78
C LEU A 236 -13.60 2.74 -14.01
N ASP A 237 -14.46 3.75 -13.88
CA ASP A 237 -15.13 4.43 -14.99
C ASP A 237 -14.58 5.85 -15.11
N GLN A 238 -13.91 6.14 -16.22
CA GLN A 238 -13.22 7.41 -16.45
C GLN A 238 -12.29 7.81 -15.28
N GLY A 239 -11.54 6.84 -14.74
CA GLY A 239 -10.63 7.03 -13.60
C GLY A 239 -11.31 7.09 -12.23
N ARG A 240 -12.65 6.98 -12.15
CA ARG A 240 -13.41 6.98 -10.89
C ARG A 240 -13.79 5.57 -10.45
N PRO A 241 -13.63 5.20 -9.17
CA PRO A 241 -14.00 3.88 -8.69
C PRO A 241 -15.52 3.65 -8.79
N THR A 242 -15.92 2.47 -9.26
CA THR A 242 -17.32 2.02 -9.26
C THR A 242 -17.68 1.34 -7.93
N ALA A 243 -18.97 1.03 -7.74
CA ALA A 243 -19.45 0.33 -6.54
C ALA A 243 -19.19 -1.20 -6.58
N GLU A 244 -18.57 -1.70 -7.65
CA GLU A 244 -18.26 -3.12 -7.82
C GLU A 244 -16.95 -3.49 -7.11
N LEU A 245 -16.89 -4.75 -6.68
CA LEU A 245 -15.68 -5.36 -6.16
C LEU A 245 -15.51 -6.71 -6.83
N LEU A 246 -14.34 -6.97 -7.39
CA LEU A 246 -14.06 -8.18 -8.16
C LEU A 246 -12.80 -8.87 -7.65
N THR A 247 -12.64 -10.14 -8.04
CA THR A 247 -11.36 -10.88 -7.95
C THR A 247 -11.01 -11.40 -9.33
N LEU A 248 -9.72 -11.49 -9.65
CA LEU A 248 -9.22 -12.00 -10.93
C LEU A 248 -8.47 -13.33 -10.73
N LYS A 249 -9.00 -14.40 -11.33
CA LYS A 249 -8.39 -15.73 -11.30
C LYS A 249 -8.47 -16.37 -12.68
N GLN A 250 -7.34 -16.86 -13.18
CA GLN A 250 -7.23 -17.53 -14.47
C GLN A 250 -7.86 -16.73 -15.63
N GLY A 251 -7.73 -15.40 -15.57
CA GLY A 251 -8.28 -14.47 -16.56
C GLY A 251 -9.77 -14.16 -16.40
N GLN A 252 -10.45 -14.79 -15.44
CA GLN A 252 -11.87 -14.56 -15.17
C GLN A 252 -12.06 -13.61 -13.99
N LEU A 253 -12.86 -12.57 -14.22
CA LEU A 253 -13.36 -11.68 -13.18
C LEU A 253 -14.57 -12.30 -12.50
N SER A 254 -14.58 -12.32 -11.17
CA SER A 254 -15.70 -12.80 -10.36
C SER A 254 -16.08 -11.76 -9.31
N PRO A 255 -17.38 -11.47 -9.10
CA PRO A 255 -17.81 -10.55 -8.06
C PRO A 255 -17.42 -11.00 -6.65
N ALA A 256 -17.08 -10.03 -5.81
CA ALA A 256 -16.86 -10.18 -4.38
C ALA A 256 -17.88 -9.36 -3.59
N SER A 257 -18.26 -9.84 -2.42
CA SER A 257 -19.24 -9.16 -1.56
C SER A 257 -18.66 -7.86 -0.98
N THR A 258 -19.43 -6.79 -1.09
CA THR A 258 -19.17 -5.49 -0.44
C THR A 258 -19.95 -5.33 0.88
N ARG A 259 -20.76 -6.33 1.25
CA ARG A 259 -21.60 -6.26 2.46
C ARG A 259 -20.72 -6.26 3.72
N GLY A 260 -20.91 -5.25 4.57
CA GLY A 260 -20.17 -5.12 5.84
C GLY A 260 -18.69 -4.80 5.67
N LEU A 261 -18.27 -4.43 4.46
CA LEU A 261 -16.88 -4.17 4.12
C LEU A 261 -16.43 -2.82 4.68
N TRP A 262 -15.19 -2.81 5.19
CA TRP A 262 -14.48 -1.62 5.63
C TRP A 262 -13.23 -1.44 4.80
N LEU A 263 -12.89 -0.19 4.54
CA LEU A 263 -11.64 0.24 3.92
C LEU A 263 -10.74 0.86 4.98
N ALA A 264 -9.42 0.72 4.80
CA ALA A 264 -8.42 1.31 5.68
C ALA A 264 -8.48 2.85 5.69
N GLU A 265 -7.73 3.47 6.61
CA GLU A 265 -7.66 4.91 6.82
C GLU A 265 -7.25 5.72 5.58
N SER A 266 -6.50 5.11 4.65
CA SER A 266 -6.09 5.78 3.40
C SER A 266 -7.28 6.18 2.49
N PHE A 267 -8.44 5.55 2.70
CA PHE A 267 -9.70 5.86 2.03
C PHE A 267 -10.62 6.78 2.84
N ALA A 268 -10.29 7.05 4.11
CA ALA A 268 -11.06 7.96 4.94
C ALA A 268 -10.89 9.42 4.48
N PRO A 269 -11.83 10.31 4.87
CA PRO A 269 -11.71 11.73 4.59
C PRO A 269 -10.40 12.29 5.13
N GLN A 270 -9.73 13.09 4.30
CA GLN A 270 -8.58 13.87 4.73
C GLN A 270 -8.98 15.34 4.85
N GLU A 271 -8.69 15.92 6.01
CA GLU A 271 -8.86 17.34 6.29
C GLU A 271 -7.46 17.97 6.37
N GLY A 272 -7.10 18.83 5.41
CA GLY A 272 -5.74 19.37 5.33
C GLY A 272 -4.71 18.26 5.18
N TRP A 273 -3.86 18.08 6.19
CA TRP A 273 -2.91 16.96 6.27
C TRP A 273 -3.38 15.82 7.19
N LEU A 274 -4.56 15.89 7.80
CA LEU A 274 -4.95 14.97 8.86
C LEU A 274 -5.97 13.95 8.37
N VAL A 275 -5.81 12.70 8.82
CA VAL A 275 -6.85 11.67 8.79
C VAL A 275 -7.15 11.27 10.22
N ARG A 276 -8.42 11.32 10.60
CA ARG A 276 -8.88 11.12 11.99
C ARG A 276 -9.49 9.73 12.19
N GLU A 277 -10.02 9.14 11.13
CA GLU A 277 -10.72 7.87 11.13
C GLU A 277 -9.76 6.72 10.83
N GLU A 278 -9.91 5.64 11.59
CA GLU A 278 -9.11 4.41 11.43
C GLU A 278 -9.51 3.54 10.23
N ARG A 279 -10.70 3.82 9.68
CA ARG A 279 -11.36 3.07 8.61
C ARG A 279 -12.65 3.78 8.21
N ILE A 280 -13.12 3.50 7.00
CA ILE A 280 -14.41 3.96 6.48
C ILE A 280 -15.22 2.77 5.95
N ARG A 281 -16.54 2.79 6.10
CA ARG A 281 -17.40 1.74 5.52
C ARG A 281 -17.42 1.91 4.01
N TRP A 282 -17.40 0.80 3.27
CA TRP A 282 -17.50 0.80 1.81
C TRP A 282 -18.61 1.70 1.28
N LYS A 283 -19.82 1.57 1.83
CA LYS A 283 -20.99 2.36 1.41
C LYS A 283 -20.81 3.87 1.61
N ASP A 284 -20.13 4.27 2.68
CA ASP A 284 -19.95 5.67 3.04
C ASP A 284 -18.85 6.29 2.17
N TRP A 285 -17.79 5.52 1.90
CA TRP A 285 -16.75 5.87 0.94
C TRP A 285 -17.30 6.04 -0.48
N MET A 286 -18.11 5.09 -0.97
CA MET A 286 -18.73 5.19 -2.29
C MET A 286 -19.66 6.41 -2.42
N ALA A 287 -20.39 6.75 -1.36
CA ALA A 287 -21.22 7.94 -1.36
C ALA A 287 -20.41 9.24 -1.40
N GLN A 288 -19.17 9.25 -0.89
CA GLN A 288 -18.26 10.39 -0.97
C GLN A 288 -17.63 10.50 -2.36
N THR A 289 -17.14 9.40 -2.92
CA THR A 289 -16.47 9.40 -4.24
C THR A 289 -17.39 9.83 -5.37
N GLN A 290 -18.69 9.55 -5.26
CA GLN A 290 -19.70 9.99 -6.25
C GLN A 290 -20.07 11.47 -6.14
N LYS A 291 -19.81 12.13 -5.00
CA LYS A 291 -20.18 13.53 -4.76
C LYS A 291 -19.09 14.53 -5.12
N SER A 292 -17.83 14.10 -5.21
CA SER A 292 -16.71 14.99 -5.54
C SER A 292 -16.75 15.39 -7.02
N PRO A 293 -16.89 16.69 -7.36
CA PRO A 293 -16.81 17.16 -8.75
C PRO A 293 -15.38 17.02 -9.30
N THR A 294 -15.30 16.96 -10.64
CA THR A 294 -14.07 16.93 -11.45
C THR A 294 -13.21 18.17 -11.25
#